data_AF-A0A9D0BV88-F1
#
_entry.id   AF-A0A9D0BV88-F1
#
_cell.length_a   1.000
_cell.length_b   1.000
_cell.length_c   1.000
_cell.angle_alpha   90.00
_cell.angle_beta   90.00
_cell.angle_gamma   90.00
#
_symmetry.space_group_name_H-M   'P 1'
#
loop_
_entity.id
_entity.type
_entity.pdbx_description
1 polymer ?
#
loop_
_entity_poly.entity_id
_entity_poly.type
_entity_poly.pdbx_seq_one_letter_code
_entity_poly.pdbx_strand_id
1 'polypeptide(L)'
;IKDEITAHKTGAEFLARTMLNTEPDTIFEIGGQDSKFISLQNGVVVDFAMNEACAAGTGSFLEERAEELGISIKEEFANLALSSRSPVKLGERCTVFMQQDVATFQQRGASREDLTAGLAYSIVYNYLNRVVRGRKIGEVIFFQGGTAYNNAIASAFARVLDKEIIVPPYNGVVGAVGAALLAKEKMLATRNVTKFRGFSLEKVNYHLREFTCKACSNFCHMQEFTVDGEKTYWGDQCSDKFRRKQQSEQKPVIPDLLKLRRELLFAEYEPDVQGKATIGLPRALYVYEQFPFWNTFFRHLGYRVVLSEETNHRLIRSGTEISVAEPCLPIQAYHGHVKELVDKQVNWIFIPNTINAETPFKEVNSYYCPWGQTIPFVIKNSEVFASISEKILSPSLRFRDGKNAIAHVLMKTFRSLGENKKNILRAVDAAYLAQNAFQHTLQKAGERALRMLRESGKIGIVLVGRPYNIYDRGMTLDIGNKLRDYYGINVIPMDFLPLDSVDISDVNMNMYWNYGRKIIAAAKIVSQFERLHIIYLTNFKCGPDSYIKHYITRASGKPFLTLQFDGHGNDAGYITRCEAYLDSKGALRVWTSGSDEAIRPKKIKSVVTV
;
A
#
# COMPACT_ATOMS: atom_id res chain seq x y z
N ILE A 1 5.61 -22.86 -1.27
CA ILE A 1 5.40 -21.81 -0.26
C ILE A 1 5.64 -20.49 -0.95
N LYS A 2 4.72 -19.54 -0.82
CA LYS A 2 4.58 -18.44 -1.79
C LYS A 2 5.34 -17.18 -1.38
N ASP A 3 5.42 -16.90 -0.09
CA ASP A 3 6.15 -15.75 0.44
C ASP A 3 6.59 -16.02 1.89
N GLU A 4 7.61 -15.28 2.33
CA GLU A 4 8.18 -15.42 3.68
C GLU A 4 7.24 -14.88 4.77
N ILE A 5 6.40 -13.88 4.47
CA ILE A 5 5.50 -13.26 5.45
C ILE A 5 4.49 -14.29 5.92
N THR A 6 3.85 -14.98 4.97
CA THR A 6 2.92 -16.08 5.23
C THR A 6 3.62 -17.21 5.98
N ALA A 7 4.87 -17.54 5.63
CA ALA A 7 5.64 -18.58 6.29
C ALA A 7 5.93 -18.22 7.76
N HIS A 8 6.50 -17.05 8.02
CA HIS A 8 6.78 -16.55 9.36
C HIS A 8 5.53 -16.45 10.23
N LYS A 9 4.45 -15.87 9.69
CA LYS A 9 3.14 -15.84 10.33
C LYS A 9 2.67 -17.24 10.71
N THR A 10 2.64 -18.17 9.75
CA THR A 10 2.12 -19.53 9.96
C THR A 10 2.94 -20.27 11.03
N GLY A 11 4.27 -20.11 11.00
CA GLY A 11 5.16 -20.66 12.03
C GLY A 11 4.89 -20.07 13.40
N ALA A 12 4.81 -18.74 13.51
CA ALA A 12 4.55 -18.04 14.77
C ALA A 12 3.18 -18.42 15.36
N GLU A 13 2.11 -18.43 14.56
CA GLU A 13 0.78 -18.86 15.00
C GLU A 13 0.77 -20.32 15.49
N PHE A 14 1.45 -21.21 14.77
CA PHE A 14 1.56 -22.61 15.17
C PHE A 14 2.27 -22.76 16.52
N LEU A 15 3.39 -22.06 16.71
CA LEU A 15 4.15 -22.11 17.96
C LEU A 15 3.36 -21.48 19.12
N ALA A 16 2.76 -20.31 18.91
CA ALA A 16 1.92 -19.64 19.89
C ALA A 16 0.75 -20.51 20.36
N ARG A 17 0.00 -21.10 19.42
CA ARG A 17 -1.14 -21.98 19.75
C ARG A 17 -0.69 -23.25 20.46
N THR A 18 0.40 -23.86 19.99
CA THR A 18 0.86 -25.16 20.52
C THR A 18 1.52 -25.05 21.89
N MET A 19 2.24 -23.95 22.14
CA MET A 19 3.08 -23.78 23.32
C MET A 19 2.43 -22.91 24.39
N LEU A 20 1.72 -21.86 23.99
CA LEU A 20 1.21 -20.81 24.88
C LEU A 20 -0.32 -20.71 24.90
N ASN A 21 -1.01 -21.47 24.04
CA ASN A 21 -2.47 -21.40 23.86
C ASN A 21 -2.95 -19.95 23.62
N THR A 22 -2.19 -19.20 22.84
CA THR A 22 -2.47 -17.80 22.46
C THR A 22 -2.30 -17.60 20.95
N GLU A 23 -2.67 -16.43 20.46
CA GLU A 23 -2.45 -15.99 19.08
C GLU A 23 -1.59 -14.73 19.06
N PRO A 24 -0.53 -14.66 18.24
CA PRO A 24 0.26 -13.45 18.11
C PRO A 24 -0.55 -12.37 17.37
N ASP A 25 -0.47 -11.14 17.87
CA ASP A 25 -1.01 -9.97 17.16
C ASP A 25 0.09 -9.15 16.48
N THR A 26 1.34 -9.35 16.89
CA THR A 26 2.50 -8.62 16.41
C THR A 26 3.67 -9.56 16.28
N ILE A 27 4.37 -9.51 15.14
CA ILE A 27 5.60 -10.26 14.95
C ILE A 27 6.72 -9.28 14.59
N PHE A 28 7.76 -9.30 15.41
CA PHE A 28 9.04 -8.69 15.11
C PHE A 28 9.98 -9.76 14.56
N GLU A 29 10.47 -9.57 13.34
CA GLU A 29 11.48 -10.42 12.74
C GLU A 29 12.69 -9.56 12.44
N ILE A 30 13.84 -9.89 13.02
CA ILE A 30 15.09 -9.20 12.75
C ILE A 30 16.12 -10.25 12.34
N GLY A 31 16.32 -10.31 11.02
CA GLY A 31 17.27 -11.19 10.38
C GLY A 31 18.69 -10.62 10.36
N GLY A 32 19.56 -11.24 9.56
CA GLY A 32 20.94 -10.79 9.39
C GLY A 32 21.06 -9.50 8.57
N GLN A 33 20.23 -9.34 7.54
CA GLN A 33 20.34 -8.27 6.55
C GLN A 33 19.11 -7.36 6.48
N ASP A 34 17.96 -7.86 6.90
CA ASP A 34 16.70 -7.13 6.86
C ASP A 34 15.96 -7.28 8.20
N SER A 35 14.89 -6.51 8.33
CA SER A 35 14.02 -6.57 9.49
C SER A 35 12.59 -6.31 9.06
N LYS A 36 11.66 -7.08 9.62
CA LYS A 36 10.26 -7.12 9.23
C LYS A 36 9.36 -6.93 10.44
N PHE A 37 8.32 -6.15 10.24
CA PHE A 37 7.22 -5.96 11.18
C PHE A 37 5.97 -6.54 10.53
N ILE A 38 5.28 -7.45 11.22
CA ILE A 38 4.01 -8.02 10.75
C ILE A 38 2.95 -7.74 11.82
N SER A 39 1.86 -7.09 11.42
CA SER A 39 0.68 -6.90 12.28
C SER A 39 -0.42 -7.88 11.87
N LEU A 40 -0.92 -8.61 12.86
CA LEU A 40 -1.96 -9.61 12.74
C LEU A 40 -3.23 -9.16 13.46
N GLN A 41 -4.36 -9.42 12.84
CA GLN A 41 -5.67 -9.26 13.47
C GLN A 41 -6.51 -10.50 13.17
N ASN A 42 -6.86 -11.27 14.19
CA ASN A 42 -7.57 -12.55 14.08
C ASN A 42 -6.88 -13.49 13.08
N GLY A 43 -5.56 -13.63 13.19
CA GLY A 43 -4.73 -14.41 12.29
C GLY A 43 -4.69 -13.93 10.84
N VAL A 44 -5.01 -12.67 10.56
CA VAL A 44 -4.91 -12.07 9.22
C VAL A 44 -3.85 -10.99 9.21
N VAL A 45 -2.95 -11.02 8.23
CA VAL A 45 -1.96 -9.97 8.01
C VAL A 45 -2.65 -8.67 7.58
N VAL A 46 -2.67 -7.67 8.44
CA VAL A 46 -3.33 -6.37 8.17
C VAL A 46 -2.34 -5.26 7.83
N ASP A 47 -1.11 -5.37 8.31
CA ASP A 47 -0.03 -4.45 7.98
C ASP A 47 1.33 -5.16 7.99
N PHE A 48 2.26 -4.62 7.21
CA PHE A 48 3.62 -5.14 7.07
C PHE A 48 4.59 -4.02 6.70
N ALA A 49 5.79 -4.09 7.26
CA ALA A 49 6.89 -3.23 6.88
C ALA A 49 8.20 -4.02 6.86
N MET A 50 9.08 -3.66 5.94
CA MET A 50 10.43 -4.22 5.84
C MET A 50 11.43 -3.08 5.65
N ASN A 51 12.62 -3.25 6.19
CA ASN A 51 13.77 -2.41 5.90
C ASN A 51 14.73 -3.18 4.99
N GLU A 52 14.85 -2.77 3.73
CA GLU A 52 15.64 -3.46 2.70
C GLU A 52 17.04 -2.86 2.49
N ALA A 53 17.30 -1.66 3.01
CA ALA A 53 18.44 -0.85 2.56
C ALA A 53 19.39 -0.38 3.68
N CYS A 54 19.09 -0.69 4.95
CA CYS A 54 19.90 -0.21 6.06
C CYS A 54 20.33 -1.37 6.95
N ALA A 55 21.65 -1.62 7.00
CA ALA A 55 22.27 -2.58 7.91
C ALA A 55 22.11 -2.16 9.38
N ALA A 56 21.95 -0.86 9.66
CA ALA A 56 21.66 -0.39 11.00
C ALA A 56 20.33 -0.98 11.47
N GLY A 57 20.36 -1.68 12.61
CA GLY A 57 19.19 -2.36 13.15
C GLY A 57 19.04 -3.84 12.76
N THR A 58 20.03 -4.45 12.12
CA THR A 58 20.03 -5.88 11.73
C THR A 58 21.09 -6.69 12.49
N GLY A 59 21.05 -8.02 12.35
CA GLY A 59 22.01 -8.91 13.02
C GLY A 59 23.46 -8.73 12.56
N SER A 60 23.68 -8.44 11.28
CA SER A 60 25.03 -8.20 10.73
C SER A 60 25.74 -7.01 11.37
N PHE A 61 24.99 -5.93 11.66
CA PHE A 61 25.52 -4.79 12.40
C PHE A 61 25.97 -5.17 13.82
N LEU A 62 25.17 -6.00 14.50
CA LEU A 62 25.46 -6.46 15.85
C LEU A 62 26.77 -7.25 15.87
N GLU A 63 26.91 -8.18 14.93
CA GLU A 63 28.09 -9.02 14.74
C GLU A 63 29.35 -8.20 14.50
N GLU A 64 29.31 -7.29 13.53
CA GLU A 64 30.45 -6.41 13.20
C GLU A 64 30.87 -5.54 14.41
N ARG A 65 29.92 -4.99 15.17
CA ARG A 65 30.25 -4.14 16.34
C ARG A 65 30.77 -4.94 17.53
N ALA A 66 30.25 -6.15 17.75
CA ALA A 66 30.72 -6.99 18.83
C ALA A 66 32.15 -7.48 18.55
N GLU A 67 32.45 -7.86 17.31
CA GLU A 67 33.82 -8.23 16.89
C GLU A 67 34.81 -7.07 17.08
N GLU A 68 34.45 -5.83 16.71
CA GLU A 68 35.28 -4.65 16.95
C GLU A 68 35.56 -4.40 18.44
N LEU A 69 34.60 -4.73 19.32
CA LEU A 69 34.76 -4.65 20.78
C LEU A 69 35.46 -5.89 21.37
N GLY A 70 35.84 -6.87 20.56
CA GLY A 70 36.40 -8.15 20.99
C GLY A 70 35.43 -8.98 21.84
N ILE A 71 34.14 -8.94 21.52
CA ILE A 71 33.04 -9.62 22.22
C ILE A 71 32.46 -10.70 21.31
N SER A 72 32.37 -11.93 21.80
CA SER A 72 31.63 -12.99 21.11
C SER A 72 30.13 -12.75 21.17
N ILE A 73 29.47 -12.65 20.01
CA ILE A 73 28.01 -12.53 19.91
C ILE A 73 27.28 -13.69 20.58
N LYS A 74 27.77 -14.92 20.35
CA LYS A 74 27.08 -16.14 20.79
C LYS A 74 27.29 -16.43 22.27
N GLU A 75 28.45 -16.06 22.82
CA GLU A 75 28.86 -16.49 24.15
C GLU A 75 28.82 -15.36 25.19
N GLU A 76 29.17 -14.13 24.82
CA GLU A 76 29.44 -13.05 25.78
C GLU A 76 28.44 -11.91 25.72
N PHE A 77 27.96 -11.53 24.52
CA PHE A 77 27.20 -10.29 24.33
C PHE A 77 25.98 -10.17 25.24
N ALA A 78 25.12 -11.20 25.28
CA ALA A 78 23.88 -11.14 26.05
C ALA A 78 24.17 -10.97 27.56
N ASN A 79 25.18 -11.66 28.07
CA ASN A 79 25.57 -11.60 29.48
C ASN A 79 26.12 -10.22 29.84
N LEU A 80 26.99 -9.65 29.01
CA LEU A 80 27.55 -8.30 29.21
C LEU A 80 26.49 -7.20 29.14
N ALA A 81 25.57 -7.29 28.18
CA ALA A 81 24.50 -6.31 28.06
C ALA A 81 23.53 -6.37 29.25
N LEU A 82 23.19 -7.57 29.73
CA LEU A 82 22.27 -7.76 30.86
C LEU A 82 22.89 -7.40 32.23
N SER A 83 24.23 -7.40 32.35
CA SER A 83 24.93 -6.99 33.57
C SER A 83 25.15 -5.47 33.67
N SER A 84 24.87 -4.72 32.60
CA SER A 84 24.96 -3.25 32.59
C SER A 84 24.01 -2.61 33.61
N ARG A 85 24.52 -1.59 34.31
CA ARG A 85 23.72 -0.77 35.24
C ARG A 85 23.36 0.59 34.65
N SER A 86 24.12 1.06 33.66
CA SER A 86 23.93 2.38 33.05
C SER A 86 24.20 2.34 31.54
N PRO A 87 23.31 1.71 30.74
CA PRO A 87 23.49 1.57 29.30
C PRO A 87 23.76 2.90 28.60
N VAL A 88 24.75 2.93 27.69
CA VAL A 88 25.11 4.13 26.94
C VAL A 88 24.06 4.43 25.88
N LYS A 89 23.69 5.71 25.74
CA LYS A 89 22.76 6.16 24.69
C LYS A 89 23.50 6.43 23.38
N LEU A 90 23.66 5.39 22.56
CA LEU A 90 24.34 5.45 21.25
C LEU A 90 23.46 5.95 20.09
N GLY A 91 22.16 6.18 20.33
CA GLY A 91 21.22 6.69 19.32
C GLY A 91 20.76 5.64 18.29
N GLU A 92 20.18 6.11 17.18
CA GLU A 92 19.48 5.27 16.18
C GLU A 92 20.01 5.47 14.74
N ARG A 93 21.21 6.02 14.64
CA ARG A 93 21.81 6.50 13.39
C ARG A 93 22.43 5.37 12.56
N CYS A 94 22.95 5.72 11.38
CA CYS A 94 23.73 4.82 10.53
C CYS A 94 24.88 4.18 11.30
N THR A 95 25.22 2.94 10.96
CA THR A 95 26.28 2.12 11.59
C THR A 95 27.61 2.88 11.67
N VAL A 96 27.95 3.67 10.64
CA VAL A 96 29.15 4.51 10.57
C VAL A 96 29.20 5.56 11.69
N PHE A 97 28.11 6.27 11.95
CA PHE A 97 28.08 7.26 13.02
C PHE A 97 28.06 6.60 14.39
N MET A 98 27.39 5.45 14.49
CA MET A 98 27.36 4.69 15.73
C MET A 98 28.75 4.19 16.14
N GLN A 99 29.62 3.90 15.17
CA GLN A 99 31.03 3.60 15.44
C GLN A 99 31.76 4.73 16.15
N GLN A 100 31.57 5.96 15.65
CA GLN A 100 32.18 7.15 16.24
C GLN A 100 31.65 7.37 17.66
N ASP A 101 30.35 7.14 17.87
CA ASP A 101 29.73 7.25 19.19
C ASP A 101 30.32 6.21 20.16
N VAL A 102 30.40 4.92 19.76
CA VAL A 102 31.01 3.86 20.58
C VAL A 102 32.45 4.21 20.95
N ALA A 103 33.29 4.60 19.97
CA ALA A 103 34.67 4.97 20.22
C ALA A 103 34.78 6.18 21.17
N THR A 104 33.90 7.18 21.02
CA THR A 104 33.85 8.35 21.90
C THR A 104 33.51 7.97 23.33
N PHE A 105 32.51 7.11 23.54
CA PHE A 105 32.14 6.67 24.88
C PHE A 105 33.20 5.75 25.50
N GLN A 106 33.85 4.91 24.71
CA GLN A 106 34.98 4.09 25.16
C GLN A 106 36.14 4.97 25.63
N GLN A 107 36.50 6.02 24.89
CA GLN A 107 37.52 7.01 25.29
C GLN A 107 37.14 7.77 26.56
N ARG A 108 35.84 7.97 26.81
CA ARG A 108 35.31 8.57 28.04
C ARG A 108 35.24 7.61 29.22
N GLY A 109 35.71 6.36 29.05
CA GLY A 109 35.76 5.36 30.11
C GLY A 109 34.45 4.61 30.33
N ALA A 110 33.54 4.56 29.33
CA ALA A 110 32.37 3.69 29.41
C ALA A 110 32.81 2.22 29.50
N SER A 111 32.16 1.48 30.41
CA SER A 111 32.40 0.05 30.59
C SER A 111 32.00 -0.75 29.34
N ARG A 112 32.55 -1.95 29.19
CA ARG A 112 32.16 -2.83 28.06
C ARG A 112 30.69 -3.19 28.16
N GLU A 113 30.22 -3.48 29.37
CA GLU A 113 28.83 -3.81 29.70
C GLU A 113 27.87 -2.71 29.25
N ASP A 114 28.16 -1.46 29.62
CA ASP A 114 27.30 -0.32 29.28
C ASP A 114 27.29 0.00 27.78
N LEU A 115 28.42 -0.22 27.08
CA LEU A 115 28.50 -0.10 25.63
C LEU A 115 27.70 -1.22 24.93
N THR A 116 27.83 -2.47 25.39
CA THR A 116 27.10 -3.62 24.83
C THR A 116 25.60 -3.48 25.03
N ALA A 117 25.16 -3.03 26.21
CA ALA A 117 23.76 -2.72 26.46
C ALA A 117 23.28 -1.58 25.56
N GLY A 118 24.09 -0.52 25.40
CA GLY A 118 23.81 0.58 24.48
C GLY A 118 23.56 0.11 23.05
N LEU A 119 24.36 -0.83 22.54
CA LEU A 119 24.19 -1.42 21.20
C LEU A 119 22.86 -2.18 21.08
N ALA A 120 22.45 -2.93 22.10
CA ALA A 120 21.16 -3.62 22.11
C ALA A 120 19.99 -2.62 22.02
N TYR A 121 20.04 -1.54 22.81
CA TYR A 121 19.04 -0.48 22.76
C TYR A 121 19.00 0.23 21.40
N SER A 122 20.16 0.51 20.79
CA SER A 122 20.23 1.15 19.47
C SER A 122 19.49 0.37 18.38
N ILE A 123 19.57 -0.96 18.41
CA ILE A 123 18.86 -1.82 17.45
C ILE A 123 17.37 -1.75 17.67
N VAL A 124 16.92 -1.80 18.93
CA VAL A 124 15.50 -1.64 19.27
C VAL A 124 14.97 -0.30 18.82
N TYR A 125 15.65 0.81 19.14
CA TYR A 125 15.23 2.15 18.71
C TYR A 125 15.24 2.28 17.18
N ASN A 126 16.27 1.76 16.52
CA ASN A 126 16.33 1.76 15.06
C ASN A 126 15.15 0.98 14.47
N TYR A 127 14.88 -0.24 14.94
CA TYR A 127 13.77 -1.06 14.48
C TYR A 127 12.42 -0.35 14.67
N LEU A 128 12.17 0.22 15.85
CA LEU A 128 10.93 0.95 16.14
C LEU A 128 10.79 2.20 15.24
N ASN A 129 11.86 2.95 15.02
CA ASN A 129 11.81 4.21 14.28
C ASN A 129 11.89 4.03 12.75
N ARG A 130 12.54 2.97 12.26
CA ARG A 130 12.76 2.73 10.83
C ARG A 130 11.87 1.66 10.24
N VAL A 131 11.54 0.62 10.98
CA VAL A 131 10.67 -0.48 10.53
C VAL A 131 9.24 -0.22 10.96
N VAL A 132 9.01 -0.10 12.28
CA VAL A 132 7.65 0.06 12.82
C VAL A 132 7.06 1.43 12.47
N ARG A 133 7.83 2.53 12.55
CA ARG A 133 7.43 3.90 12.17
C ARG A 133 6.08 4.35 12.76
N GLY A 134 5.88 4.11 14.05
CA GLY A 134 4.63 4.47 14.75
C GLY A 134 3.41 3.62 14.37
N ARG A 135 3.59 2.51 13.65
CA ARG A 135 2.54 1.50 13.47
C ARG A 135 2.11 0.93 14.82
N LYS A 136 0.87 0.46 14.89
CA LYS A 136 0.30 -0.12 16.10
C LYS A 136 1.04 -1.41 16.45
N ILE A 137 1.66 -1.44 17.62
CA ILE A 137 2.17 -2.65 18.27
C ILE A 137 1.06 -3.17 19.19
N GLY A 138 0.66 -4.43 19.02
CA GLY A 138 -0.32 -5.09 19.88
C GLY A 138 0.28 -5.57 21.20
N GLU A 139 -0.38 -6.53 21.84
CA GLU A 139 -0.01 -7.06 23.17
C GLU A 139 0.78 -8.36 23.08
N VAL A 140 0.38 -9.28 22.20
CA VAL A 140 1.05 -10.58 22.04
C VAL A 140 2.14 -10.48 20.99
N ILE A 141 3.32 -10.04 21.42
CA ILE A 141 4.47 -9.75 20.55
C ILE A 141 5.39 -10.97 20.46
N PHE A 142 5.53 -11.53 19.27
CA PHE A 142 6.49 -12.58 18.97
C PHE A 142 7.76 -11.99 18.35
N PHE A 143 8.91 -12.24 18.98
CA PHE A 143 10.21 -11.83 18.46
C PHE A 143 10.98 -13.03 17.90
N GLN A 144 11.23 -13.00 16.59
CA GLN A 144 11.86 -14.08 15.83
C GLN A 144 12.99 -13.54 14.94
N GLY A 145 13.71 -14.45 14.26
CA GLY A 145 14.91 -14.14 13.48
C GLY A 145 16.20 -14.42 14.24
N GLY A 146 17.34 -14.25 13.57
CA GLY A 146 18.65 -14.61 14.13
C GLY A 146 19.05 -13.78 15.35
N THR A 147 18.64 -12.51 15.40
CA THR A 147 18.94 -11.65 16.54
C THR A 147 18.14 -12.01 17.79
N ALA A 148 17.01 -12.71 17.66
CA ALA A 148 16.20 -13.13 18.79
C ALA A 148 16.89 -14.20 19.66
N TYR A 149 17.99 -14.82 19.21
CA TYR A 149 18.84 -15.65 20.07
C TYR A 149 19.53 -14.85 21.19
N ASN A 150 19.61 -13.53 21.05
CA ASN A 150 20.23 -12.66 22.03
C ASN A 150 19.19 -12.06 22.98
N ASN A 151 19.14 -12.61 24.20
CA ASN A 151 18.17 -12.22 25.22
C ASN A 151 18.26 -10.73 25.62
N ALA A 152 19.41 -10.07 25.43
CA ALA A 152 19.54 -8.65 25.72
C ALA A 152 18.68 -7.79 24.79
N ILE A 153 18.50 -8.21 23.54
CA ILE A 153 17.65 -7.48 22.57
C ILE A 153 16.18 -7.65 22.93
N ALA A 154 15.75 -8.87 23.28
CA ALA A 154 14.40 -9.13 23.75
C ALA A 154 14.09 -8.31 25.02
N SER A 155 15.04 -8.27 25.97
CA SER A 155 14.94 -7.47 27.20
C SER A 155 14.87 -5.97 26.91
N ALA A 156 15.66 -5.48 25.94
CA ALA A 156 15.62 -4.09 25.52
C ALA A 156 14.27 -3.74 24.86
N PHE A 157 13.70 -4.63 24.03
CA PHE A 157 12.34 -4.44 23.52
C PHE A 157 11.32 -4.36 24.65
N ALA A 158 11.37 -5.30 25.59
CA ALA A 158 10.45 -5.34 26.72
C ALA A 158 10.53 -4.06 27.54
N ARG A 159 11.74 -3.56 27.80
CA ARG A 159 11.99 -2.33 28.56
C ARG A 159 11.55 -1.07 27.82
N VAL A 160 11.79 -0.96 26.51
CA VAL A 160 11.46 0.22 25.71
C VAL A 160 9.95 0.31 25.46
N LEU A 161 9.30 -0.82 25.22
CA LEU A 161 7.87 -0.87 24.93
C LEU A 161 6.98 -0.95 26.17
N ASP A 162 7.56 -1.32 27.32
CA ASP A 162 6.83 -1.65 28.54
C ASP A 162 5.79 -2.76 28.28
N LYS A 163 6.22 -3.80 27.55
CA LYS A 163 5.40 -4.94 27.11
C LYS A 163 6.18 -6.25 27.20
N GLU A 164 5.46 -7.35 27.36
CA GLU A 164 6.03 -8.70 27.30
C GLU A 164 6.50 -9.03 25.88
N ILE A 165 7.69 -9.63 25.74
CA ILE A 165 8.25 -10.06 24.46
C ILE A 165 8.44 -11.57 24.47
N ILE A 166 7.71 -12.26 23.60
CA ILE A 166 7.73 -13.71 23.51
C ILE A 166 8.77 -14.13 22.48
N VAL A 167 9.83 -14.80 22.92
CA VAL A 167 10.83 -15.40 22.03
C VAL A 167 10.53 -16.91 21.90
N PRO A 168 10.01 -17.38 20.75
CA PRO A 168 9.73 -18.79 20.58
C PRO A 168 11.01 -19.61 20.48
N PRO A 169 10.99 -20.91 20.85
CA PRO A 169 12.11 -21.79 20.59
C PRO A 169 12.35 -21.90 19.08
N TYR A 170 13.61 -22.05 18.68
CA TYR A 170 14.01 -22.10 17.27
C TYR A 170 13.59 -20.85 16.48
N ASN A 171 13.54 -19.68 17.14
CA ASN A 171 13.25 -18.36 16.57
C ASN A 171 13.93 -18.05 15.22
N GLY A 172 15.14 -18.57 14.97
CA GLY A 172 15.87 -18.39 13.71
C GLY A 172 15.35 -19.22 12.53
N VAL A 173 14.46 -20.19 12.74
CA VAL A 173 13.93 -21.08 11.69
C VAL A 173 12.41 -21.14 11.63
N VAL A 174 11.70 -20.21 12.31
CA VAL A 174 10.23 -20.16 12.34
C VAL A 174 9.62 -20.06 10.94
N GLY A 175 10.25 -19.30 10.04
CA GLY A 175 9.85 -19.25 8.62
C GLY A 175 9.89 -20.62 7.94
N ALA A 176 10.93 -21.43 8.19
CA ALA A 176 11.03 -22.78 7.65
C ALA A 176 9.97 -23.72 8.23
N VAL A 177 9.66 -23.58 9.53
CA VAL A 177 8.56 -24.32 10.18
C VAL A 177 7.22 -24.00 9.50
N GLY A 178 6.90 -22.73 9.33
CA GLY A 178 5.68 -22.32 8.65
C GLY A 178 5.63 -22.77 7.19
N ALA A 179 6.77 -22.73 6.50
CA ALA A 179 6.87 -23.23 5.14
C ALA A 179 6.56 -24.75 5.06
N ALA A 180 7.11 -25.55 5.97
CA ALA A 180 6.82 -26.98 6.06
C ALA A 180 5.34 -27.25 6.37
N LEU A 181 4.71 -26.46 7.25
CA LEU A 181 3.28 -26.57 7.57
C LEU A 181 2.40 -26.29 6.35
N LEU A 182 2.68 -25.22 5.60
CA LEU A 182 1.94 -24.88 4.38
C LEU A 182 2.10 -25.94 3.28
N ALA A 183 3.32 -26.51 3.15
CA ALA A 183 3.54 -27.61 2.22
C ALA A 183 2.75 -28.86 2.62
N LYS A 184 2.78 -29.22 3.91
CA LYS A 184 2.01 -30.33 4.46
C LYS A 184 0.50 -30.15 4.21
N GLU A 185 -0.04 -28.98 4.53
CA GLU A 185 -1.45 -28.63 4.30
C GLU A 185 -1.83 -28.83 2.83
N LYS A 186 -1.04 -28.27 1.90
CA LYS A 186 -1.29 -28.42 0.47
C LYS A 186 -1.25 -29.87 0.01
N MET A 187 -0.25 -30.64 0.44
CA MET A 187 -0.09 -32.04 0.04
C MET A 187 -1.23 -32.93 0.55
N LEU A 188 -1.68 -32.70 1.79
CA LEU A 188 -2.83 -33.40 2.35
C LEU A 188 -4.12 -33.10 1.59
N ALA A 189 -4.33 -31.83 1.24
CA ALA A 189 -5.53 -31.39 0.54
C ALA A 189 -5.58 -31.85 -0.92
N THR A 190 -4.47 -31.74 -1.67
CA THR A 190 -4.47 -32.09 -3.10
C THR A 190 -4.21 -33.57 -3.36
N ARG A 191 -3.58 -34.28 -2.42
CA ARG A 191 -3.07 -35.66 -2.59
C ARG A 191 -2.18 -35.83 -3.83
N ASN A 192 -1.58 -34.75 -4.31
CA ASN A 192 -0.67 -34.80 -5.45
C ASN A 192 0.61 -35.57 -5.09
N VAL A 193 1.29 -36.10 -6.11
CA VAL A 193 2.64 -36.64 -5.94
C VAL A 193 3.61 -35.49 -5.65
N THR A 194 4.49 -35.67 -4.66
CA THR A 194 5.47 -34.65 -4.30
C THR A 194 6.48 -34.44 -5.43
N LYS A 195 6.82 -33.18 -5.68
CA LYS A 195 7.93 -32.79 -6.58
C LYS A 195 9.26 -32.63 -5.83
N PHE A 196 9.31 -33.01 -4.55
CA PHE A 196 10.53 -32.95 -3.76
C PHE A 196 11.59 -33.88 -4.37
N ARG A 197 12.74 -33.30 -4.77
CA ARG A 197 13.81 -34.02 -5.47
C ARG A 197 14.73 -34.81 -4.52
N GLY A 198 14.44 -34.84 -3.22
CA GLY A 198 15.29 -35.45 -2.20
C GLY A 198 16.34 -34.49 -1.63
N PHE A 199 17.15 -35.00 -0.70
CA PHE A 199 18.25 -34.26 -0.07
C PHE A 199 19.61 -34.46 -0.76
N SER A 200 19.68 -35.36 -1.76
CA SER A 200 20.87 -35.64 -2.56
C SER A 200 21.12 -34.55 -3.62
N LEU A 201 21.53 -33.36 -3.16
CA LEU A 201 21.83 -32.22 -4.04
C LEU A 201 22.95 -32.54 -5.04
N GLU A 202 23.86 -33.45 -4.69
CA GLU A 202 24.95 -33.93 -5.55
C GLU A 202 24.47 -34.63 -6.83
N LYS A 203 23.21 -35.07 -6.88
CA LYS A 203 22.62 -35.74 -8.06
C LYS A 203 21.83 -34.79 -8.95
N VAL A 204 21.68 -33.53 -8.55
CA VAL A 204 20.88 -32.55 -9.28
C VAL A 204 21.76 -31.88 -10.32
N ASN A 205 21.49 -32.12 -11.60
CA ASN A 205 22.16 -31.43 -12.69
C ASN A 205 21.66 -30.00 -12.79
N TYR A 206 22.54 -29.03 -12.51
CA TYR A 206 22.23 -27.62 -12.68
C TYR A 206 23.31 -26.89 -13.49
N HIS A 207 22.89 -25.86 -14.20
CA HIS A 207 23.76 -24.94 -14.91
C HIS A 207 23.52 -23.52 -14.38
N LEU A 208 24.58 -22.87 -13.90
CA LEU A 208 24.56 -21.49 -13.46
C LEU A 208 25.12 -20.58 -14.58
N ARG A 209 24.37 -19.55 -14.94
CA ARG A 209 24.83 -18.51 -15.87
C ARG A 209 24.66 -17.15 -15.21
N GLU A 210 25.73 -16.37 -15.17
CA GLU A 210 25.67 -14.98 -14.69
C GLU A 210 25.58 -14.00 -15.87
N PHE A 211 24.81 -12.94 -15.73
CA PHE A 211 24.70 -11.87 -16.73
C PHE A 211 24.23 -10.56 -16.11
N THR A 212 24.47 -9.44 -16.80
CA THR A 212 23.95 -8.13 -16.35
C THR A 212 22.63 -7.81 -17.05
N CYS A 213 21.58 -7.53 -16.28
CA CYS A 213 20.30 -7.07 -16.80
C CYS A 213 20.40 -5.62 -17.30
N LYS A 214 20.15 -5.39 -18.60
CA LYS A 214 20.12 -4.03 -19.20
C LYS A 214 18.70 -3.50 -19.44
N ALA A 215 17.71 -4.01 -18.70
CA ALA A 215 16.30 -3.66 -18.93
C ALA A 215 15.91 -2.27 -18.38
N CYS A 216 16.67 -1.76 -17.40
CA CYS A 216 16.49 -0.45 -16.81
C CYS A 216 17.84 0.08 -16.31
N SER A 217 17.84 1.24 -15.67
CA SER A 217 19.03 1.89 -15.10
C SER A 217 19.69 1.13 -13.95
N ASN A 218 19.09 0.06 -13.42
CA ASN A 218 19.62 -0.67 -12.27
C ASN A 218 20.81 -1.57 -12.62
N PHE A 219 20.99 -1.95 -13.89
CA PHE A 219 22.10 -2.80 -14.34
C PHE A 219 22.38 -4.03 -13.42
N CYS A 220 21.31 -4.72 -13.01
CA CYS A 220 21.40 -5.76 -11.98
C CYS A 220 22.31 -6.91 -12.42
N HIS A 221 23.17 -7.41 -11.52
CA HIS A 221 23.90 -8.66 -11.72
C HIS A 221 22.97 -9.84 -11.45
N MET A 222 22.65 -10.59 -12.50
CA MET A 222 21.69 -11.69 -12.50
C MET A 222 22.39 -13.04 -12.50
N GLN A 223 21.81 -13.98 -11.78
CA GLN A 223 22.14 -15.41 -11.80
C GLN A 223 20.96 -16.20 -12.36
N GLU A 224 21.15 -16.87 -13.50
CA GLU A 224 20.22 -17.83 -14.10
C GLU A 224 20.64 -19.25 -13.67
N PHE A 225 19.82 -19.88 -12.82
CA PHE A 225 19.94 -21.28 -12.47
C PHE A 225 19.01 -22.10 -13.36
N THR A 226 19.57 -23.00 -14.16
CA THR A 226 18.82 -24.01 -14.91
C THR A 226 18.94 -25.33 -14.19
N VAL A 227 17.85 -25.89 -13.69
CA VAL A 227 17.84 -27.18 -12.98
C VAL A 227 16.90 -28.13 -13.69
N ASP A 228 17.43 -29.21 -14.27
CA ASP A 228 16.67 -30.16 -15.10
C ASP A 228 15.84 -29.47 -16.20
N GLY A 229 16.41 -28.44 -16.84
CA GLY A 229 15.77 -27.66 -17.91
C GLY A 229 14.84 -26.54 -17.44
N GLU A 230 14.50 -26.46 -16.16
CA GLU A 230 13.73 -25.33 -15.60
C GLU A 230 14.64 -24.17 -15.22
N LYS A 231 14.39 -22.99 -15.76
CA LYS A 231 15.13 -21.77 -15.46
C LYS A 231 14.54 -21.00 -14.28
N THR A 232 15.41 -20.54 -13.40
CA THR A 232 15.10 -19.61 -12.32
C THR A 232 16.14 -18.49 -12.32
N TYR A 233 15.71 -17.28 -11.94
CA TYR A 233 16.53 -16.07 -12.01
C TYR A 233 16.61 -15.44 -10.62
N TRP A 234 17.80 -14.96 -10.26
CA TRP A 234 18.08 -14.29 -8.99
C TRP A 234 18.91 -13.03 -9.24
N GLY A 235 18.76 -12.02 -8.39
CA GLY A 235 19.54 -10.79 -8.44
C GLY A 235 18.85 -9.59 -9.10
N ASP A 236 17.56 -9.66 -9.46
CA ASP A 236 16.84 -8.50 -10.00
C ASP A 236 16.32 -7.56 -8.93
N GLN A 237 16.53 -6.26 -9.12
CA GLN A 237 15.98 -5.22 -8.23
C GLN A 237 14.58 -4.76 -8.66
N CYS A 238 14.28 -4.78 -9.96
CA CYS A 238 13.00 -4.30 -10.47
C CYS A 238 11.89 -5.35 -10.42
N SER A 239 12.18 -6.64 -10.24
CA SER A 239 11.17 -7.72 -10.24
C SER A 239 10.25 -7.79 -11.48
N ASP A 240 10.46 -6.96 -12.51
CA ASP A 240 9.52 -6.82 -13.62
C ASP A 240 9.72 -7.86 -14.73
N LYS A 241 10.99 -8.20 -15.01
CA LYS A 241 11.39 -8.98 -16.18
C LYS A 241 11.66 -10.45 -15.85
N PHE A 242 12.33 -10.71 -14.74
CA PHE A 242 12.89 -12.03 -14.42
C PHE A 242 12.15 -12.74 -13.28
N ARG A 243 11.43 -12.00 -12.43
CA ARG A 243 10.46 -12.61 -11.51
C ARG A 243 9.41 -13.37 -12.31
N ARG A 244 9.31 -14.67 -12.07
CA ARG A 244 8.32 -15.52 -12.73
C ARG A 244 6.93 -15.03 -12.33
N LYS A 245 6.22 -14.38 -13.26
CA LYS A 245 4.83 -13.96 -13.07
C LYS A 245 4.01 -15.21 -12.80
N GLN A 246 3.59 -15.38 -11.55
CA GLN A 246 2.80 -16.52 -11.16
C GLN A 246 1.39 -16.27 -11.69
N GLN A 247 1.03 -16.89 -12.80
CA GLN A 247 -0.32 -16.83 -13.31
C GLN A 247 -1.13 -17.87 -12.53
N SER A 248 -2.04 -17.41 -11.67
CA SER A 248 -2.99 -18.27 -10.99
C SER A 248 -3.81 -19.05 -12.04
N GLU A 249 -4.03 -20.34 -11.82
CA GLU A 249 -4.97 -21.14 -12.63
C GLU A 249 -6.41 -20.64 -12.44
N GLN A 250 -6.67 -19.91 -11.35
CA GLN A 250 -7.96 -19.31 -11.07
C GLN A 250 -8.19 -18.08 -11.95
N LYS A 251 -9.35 -18.02 -12.61
CA LYS A 251 -9.84 -16.83 -13.31
C LYS A 251 -10.89 -16.10 -12.46
N PRO A 252 -10.93 -14.76 -12.49
CA PRO A 252 -12.03 -14.01 -11.89
C PRO A 252 -13.36 -14.42 -12.52
N VAL A 253 -14.39 -14.57 -11.69
CA VAL A 253 -15.77 -14.88 -12.14
C VAL A 253 -16.53 -13.61 -12.53
N ILE A 254 -16.18 -12.46 -11.98
CA ILE A 254 -16.81 -11.17 -12.32
C ILE A 254 -16.14 -10.51 -13.53
N PRO A 255 -16.83 -9.62 -14.27
CA PRO A 255 -16.22 -8.80 -15.32
C PRO A 255 -15.06 -7.94 -14.81
N ASP A 256 -14.24 -7.45 -15.74
CA ASP A 256 -13.15 -6.53 -15.40
C ASP A 256 -13.67 -5.12 -15.18
N LEU A 257 -14.03 -4.84 -13.92
CA LEU A 257 -14.57 -3.55 -13.50
C LEU A 257 -13.52 -2.43 -13.56
N LEU A 258 -12.23 -2.74 -13.38
CA LEU A 258 -11.16 -1.74 -13.48
C LEU A 258 -10.98 -1.27 -14.93
N LYS A 259 -10.95 -2.23 -15.87
CA LYS A 259 -10.93 -1.93 -17.32
C LYS A 259 -12.20 -1.22 -17.76
N LEU A 260 -13.37 -1.75 -17.40
CA LEU A 260 -14.66 -1.16 -17.76
C LEU A 260 -14.75 0.29 -17.30
N ARG A 261 -14.36 0.59 -16.06
CA ARG A 261 -14.38 1.96 -15.56
C ARG A 261 -13.45 2.89 -16.34
N ARG A 262 -12.23 2.43 -16.67
CA ARG A 262 -11.27 3.22 -17.45
C ARG A 262 -11.83 3.56 -18.83
N GLU A 263 -12.44 2.59 -19.50
CA GLU A 263 -13.07 2.77 -20.81
C GLU A 263 -14.25 3.74 -20.72
N LEU A 264 -15.14 3.56 -19.74
CA LEU A 264 -16.28 4.44 -19.52
C LEU A 264 -15.87 5.87 -19.14
N LEU A 265 -14.81 6.02 -18.33
CA LEU A 265 -14.34 7.33 -17.89
C LEU A 265 -13.91 8.18 -19.09
N PHE A 266 -13.24 7.59 -20.08
CA PHE A 266 -12.69 8.30 -21.25
C PHE A 266 -13.45 8.01 -22.56
N ALA A 267 -14.66 7.44 -22.50
CA ALA A 267 -15.39 6.95 -23.68
C ALA A 267 -15.63 8.03 -24.75
N GLU A 268 -15.92 9.27 -24.34
CA GLU A 268 -16.16 10.42 -25.24
C GLU A 268 -14.92 11.32 -25.40
N TYR A 269 -13.73 10.86 -25.00
CA TYR A 269 -12.50 11.62 -25.16
C TYR A 269 -11.94 11.45 -26.56
N GLU A 270 -11.86 12.55 -27.30
CA GLU A 270 -11.30 12.58 -28.64
C GLU A 270 -10.21 13.67 -28.67
N PRO A 271 -8.91 13.30 -28.55
CA PRO A 271 -7.82 14.27 -28.40
C PRO A 271 -7.58 15.13 -29.67
N ASP A 272 -7.91 14.60 -30.84
CA ASP A 272 -7.58 15.19 -32.14
C ASP A 272 -8.70 16.06 -32.74
N VAL A 273 -9.83 16.19 -32.04
CA VAL A 273 -10.95 17.01 -32.52
C VAL A 273 -10.55 18.48 -32.54
N GLN A 274 -10.75 19.13 -33.69
CA GLN A 274 -10.55 20.57 -33.80
C GLN A 274 -11.55 21.32 -32.91
N GLY A 275 -11.05 22.28 -32.16
CA GLY A 275 -11.84 23.16 -31.32
C GLY A 275 -11.33 24.59 -31.46
N LYS A 276 -12.14 25.56 -31.02
CA LYS A 276 -11.82 27.00 -31.14
C LYS A 276 -10.60 27.43 -30.34
N ALA A 277 -10.30 26.70 -29.26
CA ALA A 277 -9.11 26.83 -28.43
C ALA A 277 -8.93 25.54 -27.62
N THR A 278 -7.76 25.39 -26.99
CA THR A 278 -7.43 24.23 -26.16
C THR A 278 -7.62 24.51 -24.66
N ILE A 279 -8.20 23.54 -23.96
CA ILE A 279 -8.29 23.55 -22.49
C ILE A 279 -7.57 22.31 -21.96
N GLY A 280 -6.49 22.55 -21.23
CA GLY A 280 -5.70 21.55 -20.54
C GLY A 280 -6.37 21.09 -19.25
N LEU A 281 -6.47 19.77 -19.07
CA LEU A 281 -6.93 19.13 -17.84
C LEU A 281 -5.82 18.22 -17.29
N PRO A 282 -5.30 18.48 -16.08
CA PRO A 282 -4.35 17.58 -15.44
C PRO A 282 -5.01 16.23 -15.18
N ARG A 283 -4.51 15.15 -15.78
CA ARG A 283 -5.02 13.76 -15.63
C ARG A 283 -4.62 13.18 -14.27
N ALA A 284 -5.02 13.85 -13.20
CA ALA A 284 -4.69 13.55 -11.83
C ALA A 284 -5.83 13.93 -10.88
N LEU A 285 -5.76 13.47 -9.63
CA LEU A 285 -6.73 13.76 -8.58
C LEU A 285 -8.19 13.47 -9.02
N TYR A 286 -9.06 14.48 -8.96
CA TYR A 286 -10.50 14.35 -9.17
C TYR A 286 -10.90 14.24 -10.65
N VAL A 287 -9.96 14.40 -11.59
CA VAL A 287 -10.21 14.06 -12.99
C VAL A 287 -10.54 12.57 -13.13
N TYR A 288 -9.95 11.71 -12.29
CA TYR A 288 -10.32 10.29 -12.23
C TYR A 288 -11.78 10.04 -11.76
N GLU A 289 -12.53 11.05 -11.31
CA GLU A 289 -13.94 10.96 -10.94
C GLU A 289 -14.85 11.78 -11.87
N GLN A 290 -14.41 12.99 -12.24
CA GLN A 290 -15.25 14.01 -12.88
C GLN A 290 -14.91 14.25 -14.35
N PHE A 291 -14.06 13.45 -14.96
CA PHE A 291 -13.70 13.66 -16.37
C PHE A 291 -14.91 13.67 -17.33
N PRO A 292 -15.93 12.78 -17.22
CA PRO A 292 -17.12 12.84 -18.06
C PRO A 292 -17.80 14.21 -17.98
N PHE A 293 -17.98 14.77 -16.77
CA PHE A 293 -18.51 16.11 -16.59
C PHE A 293 -17.70 17.17 -17.36
N TRP A 294 -16.38 17.21 -17.14
CA TRP A 294 -15.52 18.25 -17.70
C TRP A 294 -15.34 18.12 -19.20
N ASN A 295 -15.14 16.90 -19.71
CA ASN A 295 -15.02 16.63 -21.13
C ASN A 295 -16.29 17.07 -21.89
N THR A 296 -17.46 16.67 -21.41
CA THR A 296 -18.75 17.04 -22.02
C THR A 296 -18.98 18.56 -21.94
N PHE A 297 -18.69 19.20 -20.80
CA PHE A 297 -18.83 20.66 -20.64
C PHE A 297 -17.99 21.42 -21.68
N PHE A 298 -16.71 21.10 -21.81
CA PHE A 298 -15.80 21.82 -22.72
C PHE A 298 -16.06 21.53 -24.19
N ARG A 299 -16.39 20.29 -24.54
CA ARG A 299 -16.81 19.93 -25.91
C ARG A 299 -18.08 20.67 -26.32
N HIS A 300 -19.07 20.80 -25.44
CA HIS A 300 -20.29 21.57 -25.72
C HIS A 300 -20.04 23.05 -25.95
N LEU A 301 -19.02 23.62 -25.31
CA LEU A 301 -18.59 24.99 -25.56
C LEU A 301 -17.69 25.10 -26.80
N GLY A 302 -17.31 24.00 -27.45
CA GLY A 302 -16.48 23.98 -28.66
C GLY A 302 -14.97 24.07 -28.40
N TYR A 303 -14.52 23.79 -27.18
CA TYR A 303 -13.09 23.71 -26.87
C TYR A 303 -12.54 22.30 -27.14
N ARG A 304 -11.28 22.23 -27.58
CA ARG A 304 -10.53 20.97 -27.63
C ARG A 304 -9.96 20.68 -26.25
N VAL A 305 -10.37 19.55 -25.66
CA VAL A 305 -9.86 19.09 -24.36
C VAL A 305 -8.50 18.42 -24.57
N VAL A 306 -7.49 18.82 -23.80
CA VAL A 306 -6.16 18.22 -23.81
C VAL A 306 -5.86 17.67 -22.42
N LEU A 307 -5.72 16.35 -22.30
CA LEU A 307 -5.24 15.75 -21.06
C LEU A 307 -3.72 15.77 -20.98
N SER A 308 -3.20 15.92 -19.76
CA SER A 308 -1.81 15.53 -19.52
C SER A 308 -1.65 14.02 -19.73
N GLU A 309 -0.41 13.55 -19.92
CA GLU A 309 -0.14 12.11 -20.00
C GLU A 309 -0.60 11.32 -18.76
N GLU A 310 -0.65 9.98 -18.90
CA GLU A 310 -0.75 9.10 -17.74
C GLU A 310 0.44 9.31 -16.81
N THR A 311 0.17 9.32 -15.50
CA THR A 311 1.17 9.50 -14.47
C THR A 311 2.29 8.50 -14.62
N ASN A 312 3.52 9.00 -14.68
CA ASN A 312 4.73 8.22 -14.90
C ASN A 312 5.89 8.82 -14.10
N HIS A 313 7.03 8.12 -14.02
CA HIS A 313 8.18 8.56 -13.23
C HIS A 313 8.69 9.95 -13.62
N ARG A 314 8.62 10.33 -14.91
CA ARG A 314 9.03 11.67 -15.37
C ARG A 314 8.12 12.75 -14.77
N LEU A 315 6.80 12.56 -14.83
CA LEU A 315 5.83 13.49 -14.25
C LEU A 315 5.94 13.56 -12.73
N ILE A 316 6.09 12.42 -12.05
CA ILE A 316 6.27 12.37 -10.59
C ILE A 316 7.53 13.14 -10.20
N ARG A 317 8.67 12.82 -10.81
CA ARG A 317 9.95 13.49 -10.52
C ARG A 317 9.87 14.99 -10.77
N SER A 318 9.38 15.37 -11.95
CA SER A 318 9.22 16.79 -12.30
C SER A 318 8.29 17.51 -11.32
N GLY A 319 7.22 16.86 -10.86
CA GLY A 319 6.30 17.42 -9.88
C GLY A 319 6.91 17.56 -8.49
N THR A 320 7.69 16.58 -8.04
CA THR A 320 8.39 16.61 -6.76
C THR A 320 9.45 17.71 -6.72
N GLU A 321 10.21 17.90 -7.82
CA GLU A 321 11.26 18.93 -7.91
C GLU A 321 10.70 20.37 -7.84
N ILE A 322 9.46 20.60 -8.31
CA ILE A 322 8.85 21.95 -8.37
C ILE A 322 7.80 22.20 -7.29
N SER A 323 7.51 21.20 -6.45
CA SER A 323 6.55 21.34 -5.36
C SER A 323 7.19 22.15 -4.22
N VAL A 324 6.63 23.33 -3.92
CA VAL A 324 7.16 24.26 -2.91
C VAL A 324 7.10 23.66 -1.49
N ALA A 325 6.09 22.84 -1.22
CA ALA A 325 5.95 22.09 0.02
C ALA A 325 6.19 20.60 -0.23
N GLU A 326 6.23 19.80 0.84
CA GLU A 326 6.23 18.34 0.75
C GLU A 326 4.85 17.72 1.10
N PRO A 327 3.79 17.92 0.28
CA PRO A 327 2.50 17.30 0.49
C PRO A 327 2.55 15.79 0.14
N CYS A 328 1.39 15.13 0.15
CA CYS A 328 1.32 13.74 -0.31
C CYS A 328 1.64 13.61 -1.82
N LEU A 329 2.12 12.43 -2.21
CA LEU A 329 2.57 12.14 -3.57
C LEU A 329 1.60 12.56 -4.70
N PRO A 330 0.27 12.32 -4.60
CA PRO A 330 -0.66 12.76 -5.66
C PRO A 330 -0.68 14.28 -5.89
N ILE A 331 -0.38 15.07 -4.87
CA ILE A 331 -0.31 16.53 -4.96
C ILE A 331 1.01 16.97 -5.59
N GLN A 332 2.12 16.29 -5.27
CA GLN A 332 3.41 16.52 -5.93
C GLN A 332 3.31 16.18 -7.43
N ALA A 333 2.79 14.99 -7.76
CA ALA A 333 2.59 14.57 -9.14
C ALA A 333 1.69 15.56 -9.92
N TYR A 334 0.68 16.15 -9.28
CA TYR A 334 -0.19 17.15 -9.89
C TYR A 334 0.59 18.35 -10.46
N HIS A 335 1.67 18.79 -9.81
CA HIS A 335 2.52 19.87 -10.33
C HIS A 335 3.18 19.45 -11.65
N GLY A 336 3.67 18.21 -11.73
CA GLY A 336 4.24 17.65 -12.96
C GLY A 336 3.22 17.59 -14.09
N HIS A 337 1.97 17.21 -13.80
CA HIS A 337 0.89 17.22 -14.79
C HIS A 337 0.58 18.63 -15.30
N VAL A 338 0.56 19.64 -14.43
CA VAL A 338 0.37 21.04 -14.84
C VAL A 338 1.53 21.51 -15.70
N LYS A 339 2.77 21.22 -15.30
CA LYS A 339 3.97 21.58 -16.08
C LYS A 339 3.93 20.96 -17.48
N GLU A 340 3.53 19.70 -17.60
CA GLU A 340 3.45 19.03 -18.89
C GLU A 340 2.39 19.66 -19.82
N LEU A 341 1.27 20.15 -19.27
CA LEU A 341 0.28 20.91 -20.04
C LEU A 341 0.82 22.28 -20.50
N VAL A 342 1.67 22.92 -19.69
CA VAL A 342 2.38 24.13 -20.09
C VAL A 342 3.34 23.83 -21.25
N ASP A 343 4.09 22.74 -21.16
CA ASP A 343 5.01 22.30 -22.22
C ASP A 343 4.25 21.96 -23.52
N LYS A 344 3.01 21.46 -23.42
CA LYS A 344 2.07 21.27 -24.54
C LYS A 344 1.47 22.56 -25.12
N GLN A 345 1.76 23.71 -24.52
CA GLN A 345 1.31 25.03 -24.98
C GLN A 345 -0.21 25.16 -25.12
N VAL A 346 -0.98 24.56 -24.20
CA VAL A 346 -2.43 24.74 -24.18
C VAL A 346 -2.81 26.21 -23.93
N ASN A 347 -3.94 26.64 -24.48
CA ASN A 347 -4.39 28.03 -24.37
C ASN A 347 -4.81 28.37 -22.93
N TRP A 348 -5.49 27.44 -22.28
CA TRP A 348 -5.97 27.56 -20.90
C TRP A 348 -5.72 26.26 -20.14
N ILE A 349 -5.44 26.34 -18.85
CA ILE A 349 -5.38 25.17 -17.96
C ILE A 349 -6.51 25.28 -16.94
N PHE A 350 -7.38 24.29 -16.88
CA PHE A 350 -8.52 24.30 -15.96
C PHE A 350 -8.20 23.53 -14.68
N ILE A 351 -8.13 24.27 -13.57
CA ILE A 351 -7.81 23.77 -12.23
C ILE A 351 -8.88 24.33 -11.27
N PRO A 352 -10.03 23.67 -11.12
CA PRO A 352 -11.10 24.20 -10.27
C PRO A 352 -10.75 24.08 -8.79
N ASN A 353 -11.21 25.06 -8.00
CA ASN A 353 -11.26 24.96 -6.55
C ASN A 353 -12.53 24.20 -6.17
N THR A 354 -12.48 22.86 -6.21
CA THR A 354 -13.63 22.00 -5.88
C THR A 354 -13.70 21.77 -4.37
N ILE A 355 -14.65 22.41 -3.70
CA ILE A 355 -14.74 22.45 -2.23
C ILE A 355 -15.45 21.19 -1.69
N ASN A 356 -16.61 20.85 -2.26
CA ASN A 356 -17.45 19.75 -1.80
C ASN A 356 -18.06 18.98 -2.98
N ALA A 357 -18.45 17.74 -2.69
CA ALA A 357 -19.14 16.86 -3.63
C ALA A 357 -20.67 16.95 -3.46
N GLU A 358 -21.40 16.65 -4.53
CA GLU A 358 -22.84 16.40 -4.44
C GLU A 358 -23.09 15.11 -3.64
N THR A 359 -24.15 15.12 -2.84
CA THR A 359 -24.50 14.00 -1.96
C THR A 359 -25.98 14.05 -1.58
N PRO A 360 -26.66 12.90 -1.39
CA PRO A 360 -28.02 12.89 -0.85
C PRO A 360 -28.09 13.28 0.63
N PHE A 361 -26.95 13.28 1.34
CA PHE A 361 -26.84 13.50 2.78
C PHE A 361 -26.68 15.00 3.11
N LYS A 362 -27.80 15.71 3.23
CA LYS A 362 -27.85 17.17 3.38
C LYS A 362 -27.52 17.66 4.80
N GLU A 363 -27.53 16.76 5.77
CA GLU A 363 -27.28 17.02 7.19
C GLU A 363 -25.79 17.06 7.56
N VAL A 364 -24.92 16.37 6.80
CA VAL A 364 -23.46 16.35 7.02
C VAL A 364 -22.72 16.91 5.81
N ASN A 365 -21.69 17.73 6.00
CA ASN A 365 -20.87 18.27 4.91
C ASN A 365 -20.18 17.19 4.06
N SER A 366 -19.76 17.54 2.83
CA SER A 366 -19.17 16.61 1.85
C SER A 366 -17.86 17.14 1.26
N TYR A 367 -16.95 17.60 2.13
CA TYR A 367 -15.71 18.26 1.72
C TYR A 367 -14.73 17.29 1.02
N TYR A 368 -14.02 17.83 0.02
CA TYR A 368 -12.85 17.20 -0.59
C TYR A 368 -11.58 17.44 0.24
N CYS A 369 -10.46 16.78 -0.07
CA CYS A 369 -9.20 16.95 0.68
C CYS A 369 -8.76 18.43 0.68
N PRO A 370 -8.25 19.00 1.80
CA PRO A 370 -7.77 20.38 1.84
C PRO A 370 -6.73 20.68 0.76
N TRP A 371 -5.75 19.79 0.55
CA TRP A 371 -4.78 19.93 -0.54
C TRP A 371 -5.43 19.95 -1.92
N GLY A 372 -6.47 19.12 -2.14
CA GLY A 372 -7.21 19.13 -3.39
C GLY A 372 -8.05 20.40 -3.58
N GLN A 373 -8.53 21.01 -2.49
CA GLN A 373 -9.23 22.30 -2.54
C GLN A 373 -8.24 23.42 -2.85
N THR A 374 -7.06 23.43 -2.22
CA THR A 374 -6.12 24.56 -2.30
C THR A 374 -5.15 24.49 -3.49
N ILE A 375 -5.06 23.35 -4.18
CA ILE A 375 -4.14 23.17 -5.32
C ILE A 375 -4.20 24.27 -6.41
N PRO A 376 -5.35 24.83 -6.83
CA PRO A 376 -5.35 25.95 -7.77
C PRO A 376 -4.58 27.17 -7.27
N PHE A 377 -4.69 27.48 -5.98
CA PHE A 377 -4.02 28.63 -5.38
C PHE A 377 -2.53 28.36 -5.21
N VAL A 378 -2.15 27.13 -4.82
CA VAL A 378 -0.74 26.72 -4.72
C VAL A 378 -0.05 26.81 -6.08
N ILE A 379 -0.68 26.28 -7.13
CA ILE A 379 -0.13 26.34 -8.49
C ILE A 379 -0.03 27.80 -8.98
N LYS A 380 -1.10 28.60 -8.84
CA LYS A 380 -1.11 30.00 -9.32
C LYS A 380 -0.08 30.91 -8.65
N ASN A 381 0.27 30.63 -7.40
CA ASN A 381 1.22 31.43 -6.62
C ASN A 381 2.62 30.81 -6.57
N SER A 382 2.87 29.71 -7.29
CA SER A 382 4.21 29.15 -7.42
C SER A 382 4.99 29.94 -8.48
N GLU A 383 6.25 30.29 -8.17
CA GLU A 383 7.15 30.99 -9.09
C GLU A 383 7.31 30.24 -10.42
N VAL A 384 7.29 28.91 -10.38
CA VAL A 384 7.42 28.05 -11.56
C VAL A 384 6.29 28.28 -12.57
N PHE A 385 5.10 28.68 -12.11
CA PHE A 385 3.92 28.91 -12.95
C PHE A 385 3.54 30.39 -13.05
N ALA A 386 4.40 31.31 -12.61
CA ALA A 386 4.10 32.75 -12.63
C ALA A 386 3.79 33.26 -14.05
N SER A 387 4.51 32.77 -15.07
CA SER A 387 4.36 33.15 -16.48
C SER A 387 3.03 32.73 -17.12
N ILE A 388 2.32 31.77 -16.50
CA ILE A 388 1.06 31.23 -17.03
C ILE A 388 -0.12 31.42 -16.06
N SER A 389 0.04 32.17 -14.97
CA SER A 389 -0.98 32.33 -13.93
C SER A 389 -2.33 32.84 -14.47
N GLU A 390 -2.30 33.78 -15.42
CA GLU A 390 -3.48 34.32 -16.12
C GLU A 390 -4.18 33.29 -17.02
N LYS A 391 -3.46 32.25 -17.48
CA LYS A 391 -4.03 31.16 -18.29
C LYS A 391 -4.70 30.07 -17.44
N ILE A 392 -4.58 30.12 -16.12
CA ILE A 392 -5.16 29.13 -15.22
C ILE A 392 -6.59 29.55 -14.83
N LEU A 393 -7.57 28.76 -15.25
CA LEU A 393 -8.97 28.92 -14.91
C LEU A 393 -9.28 28.16 -13.61
N SER A 394 -9.64 28.89 -12.55
CA SER A 394 -9.87 28.32 -11.21
C SER A 394 -11.18 28.78 -10.56
N PRO A 395 -12.35 28.37 -11.09
CA PRO A 395 -13.62 28.63 -10.42
C PRO A 395 -13.70 27.91 -9.07
N SER A 396 -14.30 28.56 -8.07
CA SER A 396 -14.68 27.93 -6.80
C SER A 396 -16.01 27.22 -6.91
N LEU A 397 -15.98 25.89 -6.89
CA LEU A 397 -17.13 25.04 -7.14
C LEU A 397 -17.59 24.33 -5.87
N ARG A 398 -18.90 24.44 -5.61
CA ARG A 398 -19.59 23.77 -4.50
C ARG A 398 -20.72 22.93 -5.06
N PHE A 399 -20.44 21.67 -5.42
CA PHE A 399 -21.42 20.79 -6.04
C PHE A 399 -22.62 20.50 -5.13
N ARG A 400 -22.43 20.56 -3.81
CA ARG A 400 -23.52 20.41 -2.82
C ARG A 400 -24.60 21.49 -2.94
N ASP A 401 -24.25 22.68 -3.41
CA ASP A 401 -25.20 23.79 -3.58
C ASP A 401 -26.07 23.61 -4.84
N GLY A 402 -25.83 22.54 -5.59
CA GLY A 402 -26.64 22.11 -6.73
C GLY A 402 -26.25 22.77 -8.05
N LYS A 403 -26.84 22.21 -9.11
CA LYS A 403 -26.57 22.55 -10.51
C LYS A 403 -26.66 24.04 -10.83
N ASN A 404 -27.64 24.76 -10.28
CA ASN A 404 -27.81 26.19 -10.53
C ASN A 404 -26.64 27.03 -9.97
N ALA A 405 -26.12 26.66 -8.80
CA ALA A 405 -24.95 27.32 -8.23
C ALA A 405 -23.69 27.08 -9.07
N ILE A 406 -23.48 25.84 -9.53
CA ILE A 406 -22.38 25.48 -10.44
C ILE A 406 -22.50 26.27 -11.75
N ALA A 407 -23.68 26.32 -12.36
CA ALA A 407 -23.91 27.08 -13.57
C ALA A 407 -23.61 28.58 -13.39
N HIS A 408 -24.00 29.17 -12.26
CA HIS A 408 -23.72 30.57 -11.96
C HIS A 408 -22.22 30.87 -11.88
N VAL A 409 -21.44 30.02 -11.19
CA VAL A 409 -19.99 30.18 -11.09
C VAL A 409 -19.32 30.03 -12.45
N LEU A 410 -19.67 28.97 -13.20
CA LEU A 410 -19.12 28.74 -14.54
C LEU A 410 -19.52 29.85 -15.52
N MET A 411 -20.74 30.40 -15.40
CA MET A 411 -21.13 31.58 -16.17
C MET A 411 -20.20 32.77 -15.92
N LYS A 412 -19.84 33.05 -14.66
CA LYS A 412 -18.92 34.14 -14.33
C LYS A 412 -17.53 33.91 -14.94
N THR A 413 -17.02 32.68 -14.85
CA THR A 413 -15.68 32.32 -15.36
C THR A 413 -15.58 32.28 -16.87
N PHE A 414 -16.59 31.77 -17.59
CA PHE A 414 -16.49 31.57 -19.04
C PHE A 414 -17.06 32.75 -19.85
N ARG A 415 -17.86 33.64 -19.23
CA ARG A 415 -18.22 34.91 -19.89
C ARG A 415 -17.01 35.79 -20.19
N SER A 416 -15.98 35.79 -19.34
CA SER A 416 -14.74 36.52 -19.63
C SER A 416 -13.95 35.91 -20.80
N LEU A 417 -14.26 34.67 -21.19
CA LEU A 417 -13.73 34.01 -22.37
C LEU A 417 -14.64 34.16 -23.61
N GLY A 418 -15.71 34.95 -23.51
CA GLY A 418 -16.64 35.22 -24.61
C GLY A 418 -17.82 34.25 -24.71
N GLU A 419 -18.03 33.35 -23.75
CA GLU A 419 -19.11 32.37 -23.81
C GLU A 419 -20.49 32.95 -23.50
N ASN A 420 -21.49 32.54 -24.30
CA ASN A 420 -22.88 32.95 -24.11
C ASN A 420 -23.55 32.17 -22.96
N LYS A 421 -24.36 32.86 -22.14
CA LYS A 421 -25.13 32.29 -21.03
C LYS A 421 -25.92 31.03 -21.41
N LYS A 422 -26.62 31.04 -22.55
CA LYS A 422 -27.47 29.93 -23.01
C LYS A 422 -26.63 28.68 -23.33
N ASN A 423 -25.45 28.87 -23.91
CA ASN A 423 -24.53 27.78 -24.21
C ASN A 423 -23.92 27.18 -22.94
N ILE A 424 -23.53 28.03 -21.98
CA ILE A 424 -23.01 27.57 -20.68
C ILE A 424 -24.06 26.73 -19.94
N LEU A 425 -25.31 27.20 -19.88
CA LEU A 425 -26.39 26.44 -19.22
C LEU A 425 -26.59 25.07 -19.87
N ARG A 426 -26.66 25.01 -21.20
CA ARG A 426 -26.77 23.75 -21.94
C ARG A 426 -25.56 22.83 -21.72
N ALA A 427 -24.35 23.38 -21.68
CA ALA A 427 -23.14 22.62 -21.42
C ALA A 427 -23.13 22.03 -20.01
N VAL A 428 -23.59 22.78 -19.00
CA VAL A 428 -23.75 22.28 -17.63
C VAL A 428 -24.81 21.18 -17.57
N ASP A 429 -25.97 21.36 -18.22
CA ASP A 429 -27.02 20.34 -18.30
C ASP A 429 -26.47 19.02 -18.85
N ALA A 430 -25.77 19.08 -19.98
CA ALA A 430 -25.16 17.92 -20.62
C ALA A 430 -24.07 17.28 -19.75
N ALA A 431 -23.23 18.09 -19.10
CA ALA A 431 -22.18 17.59 -18.21
C ALA A 431 -22.73 16.79 -17.02
N TYR A 432 -23.82 17.27 -16.40
CA TYR A 432 -24.52 16.52 -15.34
C TYR A 432 -25.12 15.20 -15.87
N LEU A 433 -25.73 15.22 -17.07
CA LEU A 433 -26.27 14.01 -17.68
C LEU A 433 -25.17 12.97 -17.94
N ALA A 434 -24.04 13.39 -18.51
CA ALA A 434 -22.89 12.52 -18.76
C ALA A 434 -22.31 11.93 -17.47
N GLN A 435 -22.14 12.76 -16.43
CA GLN A 435 -21.63 12.32 -15.14
C GLN A 435 -22.58 11.31 -14.45
N ASN A 436 -23.89 11.57 -14.50
CA ASN A 436 -24.90 10.68 -13.92
C ASN A 436 -24.98 9.36 -14.69
N ALA A 437 -24.92 9.40 -16.02
CA ALA A 437 -24.91 8.20 -16.86
C ALA A 437 -23.69 7.32 -16.56
N PHE A 438 -22.51 7.93 -16.41
CA PHE A 438 -21.29 7.25 -15.99
C PHE A 438 -21.48 6.55 -14.64
N GLN A 439 -21.89 7.28 -13.59
CA GLN A 439 -22.07 6.73 -12.24
C GLN A 439 -23.11 5.60 -12.19
N HIS A 440 -24.25 5.79 -12.85
CA HIS A 440 -25.31 4.79 -12.90
C HIS A 440 -24.87 3.51 -13.62
N THR A 441 -24.04 3.62 -14.66
CA THR A 441 -23.47 2.45 -15.35
C THR A 441 -22.52 1.67 -14.45
N LEU A 442 -21.69 2.37 -13.65
CA LEU A 442 -20.82 1.72 -12.66
C LEU A 442 -21.64 0.95 -11.61
N GLN A 443 -22.66 1.58 -11.04
CA GLN A 443 -23.52 0.95 -10.03
C GLN A 443 -24.20 -0.31 -10.56
N LYS A 444 -24.78 -0.27 -11.77
CA LYS A 444 -25.38 -1.45 -12.41
C LYS A 444 -24.38 -2.59 -12.63
N ALA A 445 -23.15 -2.26 -13.05
CA ALA A 445 -22.09 -3.25 -13.22
C ALA A 445 -21.64 -3.85 -11.88
N GLY A 446 -21.60 -3.05 -10.81
CA GLY A 446 -21.26 -3.49 -9.46
C GLY A 446 -22.33 -4.40 -8.86
N GLU A 447 -23.60 -4.05 -8.99
CA GLU A 447 -24.72 -4.91 -8.58
C GLU A 447 -24.67 -6.28 -9.26
N ARG A 448 -24.38 -6.31 -10.57
CA ARG A 448 -24.18 -7.56 -11.31
C ARG A 448 -23.01 -8.35 -10.75
N ALA A 449 -21.87 -7.71 -10.51
CA ALA A 449 -20.68 -8.37 -9.97
C ALA A 449 -20.91 -8.94 -8.57
N LEU A 450 -21.62 -8.22 -7.69
CA LEU A 450 -21.98 -8.70 -6.35
C LEU A 450 -22.91 -9.91 -6.41
N ARG A 451 -23.89 -9.94 -7.33
CA ARG A 451 -24.74 -11.12 -7.56
C ARG A 451 -23.91 -12.34 -7.99
N MET A 452 -23.06 -12.17 -8.99
CA MET A 452 -22.17 -13.23 -9.49
C MET A 452 -21.21 -13.76 -8.40
N LEU A 453 -20.70 -12.88 -7.54
CA LEU A 453 -19.88 -13.29 -6.40
C LEU A 453 -20.67 -14.12 -5.38
N ARG A 454 -21.91 -13.68 -5.07
CA ARG A 454 -22.79 -14.40 -4.15
C ARG A 454 -23.14 -15.80 -4.69
N GLU A 455 -23.48 -15.90 -5.97
CA GLU A 455 -23.83 -17.16 -6.64
C GLU A 455 -22.64 -18.11 -6.75
N SER A 456 -21.44 -17.60 -7.03
CA SER A 456 -20.24 -18.42 -7.19
C SER A 456 -19.57 -18.85 -5.88
N GLY A 457 -19.89 -18.18 -4.76
CA GLY A 457 -19.22 -18.40 -3.46
C GLY A 457 -17.72 -18.09 -3.46
N LYS A 458 -17.21 -17.40 -4.50
CA LYS A 458 -15.80 -17.04 -4.64
C LYS A 458 -15.47 -15.81 -3.80
N ILE A 459 -14.21 -15.71 -3.39
CA ILE A 459 -13.71 -14.56 -2.64
C ILE A 459 -13.65 -13.32 -3.55
N GLY A 460 -14.08 -12.18 -3.02
CA GLY A 460 -13.97 -10.87 -3.63
C GLY A 460 -13.18 -9.90 -2.77
N ILE A 461 -12.52 -8.94 -3.43
CA ILE A 461 -11.81 -7.84 -2.81
C ILE A 461 -12.45 -6.53 -3.25
N VAL A 462 -12.87 -5.72 -2.29
CA VAL A 462 -13.25 -4.32 -2.50
C VAL A 462 -12.03 -3.43 -2.33
N LEU A 463 -11.70 -2.67 -3.39
CA LEU A 463 -10.69 -1.61 -3.30
C LEU A 463 -11.35 -0.34 -2.79
N VAL A 464 -10.91 0.13 -1.62
CA VAL A 464 -11.36 1.40 -1.04
C VAL A 464 -10.22 2.41 -1.04
N GLY A 465 -10.56 3.68 -1.24
CA GLY A 465 -9.59 4.75 -1.37
C GLY A 465 -10.13 5.86 -2.25
N ARG A 466 -9.33 6.88 -2.50
CA ARG A 466 -9.72 7.98 -3.40
C ARG A 466 -9.56 7.53 -4.85
N PRO A 467 -10.28 8.13 -5.83
CA PRO A 467 -10.20 7.71 -7.23
C PRO A 467 -8.76 7.68 -7.76
N TYR A 468 -7.95 8.68 -7.44
CA TYR A 468 -6.54 8.73 -7.81
C TYR A 468 -5.63 7.74 -7.03
N ASN A 469 -6.12 7.13 -5.94
CA ASN A 469 -5.43 6.02 -5.28
C ASN A 469 -5.90 4.65 -5.80
N ILE A 470 -7.03 4.57 -6.52
CA ILE A 470 -7.54 3.29 -7.04
C ILE A 470 -7.18 3.14 -8.53
N TYR A 471 -7.22 4.23 -9.29
CA TYR A 471 -7.19 4.20 -10.76
C TYR A 471 -5.95 4.79 -11.40
N ASP A 472 -5.22 5.64 -10.68
CA ASP A 472 -3.98 6.18 -11.20
C ASP A 472 -2.87 5.11 -11.07
N ARG A 473 -2.52 4.51 -12.21
CA ARG A 473 -1.56 3.41 -12.30
C ARG A 473 -0.16 3.86 -11.90
N GLY A 474 0.21 5.10 -12.21
CA GLY A 474 1.51 5.67 -11.85
C GLY A 474 1.63 5.93 -10.34
N MET A 475 0.50 6.15 -9.65
CA MET A 475 0.49 6.36 -8.20
C MET A 475 0.49 5.06 -7.40
N THR A 476 -0.08 4.01 -7.95
CA THR A 476 -0.40 2.78 -7.19
C THR A 476 0.20 1.52 -7.78
N LEU A 477 1.16 1.68 -8.71
CA LEU A 477 1.89 0.59 -9.36
C LEU A 477 0.95 -0.47 -9.95
N ASP A 478 -0.24 -0.04 -10.37
CA ASP A 478 -1.26 -0.86 -11.00
C ASP A 478 -1.75 -2.07 -10.16
N ILE A 479 -1.65 -1.99 -8.83
CA ILE A 479 -1.95 -3.12 -7.92
C ILE A 479 -3.33 -3.72 -8.18
N GLY A 480 -4.36 -2.91 -8.46
CA GLY A 480 -5.70 -3.41 -8.74
C GLY A 480 -5.75 -4.41 -9.91
N ASN A 481 -5.09 -4.09 -11.03
CA ASN A 481 -5.05 -4.99 -12.19
C ASN A 481 -4.14 -6.19 -11.91
N LYS A 482 -3.00 -6.01 -11.21
CA LYS A 482 -2.11 -7.11 -10.82
C LYS A 482 -2.81 -8.15 -9.93
N LEU A 483 -3.62 -7.71 -8.96
CA LEU A 483 -4.45 -8.59 -8.14
C LEU A 483 -5.37 -9.47 -8.98
N ARG A 484 -5.97 -8.87 -10.00
CA ARG A 484 -6.90 -9.56 -10.90
C ARG A 484 -6.17 -10.52 -11.86
N ASP A 485 -5.15 -10.02 -12.56
CA ASP A 485 -4.52 -10.70 -13.69
C ASP A 485 -3.52 -11.78 -13.25
N TYR A 486 -2.80 -11.54 -12.15
CA TYR A 486 -1.79 -12.48 -11.65
C TYR A 486 -2.41 -13.49 -10.69
N TYR A 487 -3.30 -13.03 -9.80
CA TYR A 487 -3.85 -13.88 -8.74
C TYR A 487 -5.27 -14.38 -8.99
N GLY A 488 -5.94 -13.95 -10.06
CA GLY A 488 -7.29 -14.40 -10.38
C GLY A 488 -8.37 -13.87 -9.44
N ILE A 489 -8.09 -12.76 -8.74
CA ILE A 489 -8.96 -12.21 -7.72
C ILE A 489 -10.12 -11.42 -8.34
N ASN A 490 -11.30 -11.56 -7.75
CA ASN A 490 -12.46 -10.76 -8.10
C ASN A 490 -12.35 -9.37 -7.45
N VAL A 491 -11.94 -8.38 -8.21
CA VAL A 491 -11.70 -7.01 -7.73
C VAL A 491 -12.91 -6.12 -8.03
N ILE A 492 -13.49 -5.50 -7.00
CA ILE A 492 -14.58 -4.54 -7.09
C ILE A 492 -14.13 -3.18 -6.54
N PRO A 493 -13.97 -2.15 -7.36
CA PRO A 493 -13.71 -0.82 -6.83
C PRO A 493 -14.93 -0.22 -6.11
N MET A 494 -14.71 0.57 -5.05
CA MET A 494 -15.81 1.02 -4.18
C MET A 494 -16.89 1.86 -4.87
N ASP A 495 -16.57 2.59 -5.95
CA ASP A 495 -17.54 3.43 -6.69
C ASP A 495 -18.49 2.63 -7.61
N PHE A 496 -18.31 1.31 -7.69
CA PHE A 496 -19.30 0.37 -8.24
C PHE A 496 -20.37 -0.03 -7.21
N LEU A 497 -20.16 0.26 -5.93
CA LEU A 497 -21.10 -0.06 -4.87
C LEU A 497 -22.15 1.04 -4.69
N PRO A 498 -23.37 0.72 -4.21
CA PRO A 498 -24.40 1.72 -3.92
C PRO A 498 -24.10 2.48 -2.63
N LEU A 499 -23.03 3.28 -2.62
CA LEU A 499 -22.53 3.95 -1.42
C LEU A 499 -23.49 5.00 -0.86
N ASP A 500 -24.25 5.66 -1.74
CA ASP A 500 -25.15 6.76 -1.41
C ASP A 500 -26.47 6.31 -0.77
N SER A 501 -26.72 4.99 -0.68
CA SER A 501 -27.89 4.42 0.02
C SER A 501 -27.58 3.88 1.42
N VAL A 502 -26.33 4.01 1.88
CA VAL A 502 -25.89 3.43 3.15
C VAL A 502 -25.81 4.50 4.23
N ASP A 503 -26.54 4.29 5.33
CA ASP A 503 -26.38 5.09 6.54
C ASP A 503 -25.13 4.65 7.31
N ILE A 504 -24.33 5.62 7.74
CA ILE A 504 -23.08 5.44 8.49
C ILE A 504 -23.13 6.08 9.88
N SER A 505 -24.28 6.63 10.29
CA SER A 505 -24.45 7.42 11.51
C SER A 505 -24.05 6.67 12.80
N ASP A 506 -24.26 5.36 12.82
CA ASP A 506 -23.87 4.41 13.87
C ASP A 506 -22.34 4.25 14.02
N VAL A 507 -21.58 4.50 12.97
CA VAL A 507 -20.11 4.49 12.98
C VAL A 507 -19.56 5.89 13.22
N ASN A 508 -20.07 6.88 12.49
CA ASN A 508 -19.72 8.28 12.63
C ASN A 508 -20.87 9.19 12.14
N MET A 509 -21.43 9.97 13.06
CA MET A 509 -22.59 10.82 12.81
C MET A 509 -22.29 12.09 11.99
N ASN A 510 -21.03 12.52 11.88
CA ASN A 510 -20.62 13.77 11.24
C ASN A 510 -19.37 13.60 10.38
N MET A 511 -19.30 12.53 9.59
CA MET A 511 -18.18 12.30 8.68
C MET A 511 -18.24 13.30 7.52
N TYR A 512 -17.66 14.49 7.73
CA TYR A 512 -17.72 15.62 6.82
C TYR A 512 -16.81 15.47 5.59
N TRP A 513 -15.91 14.48 5.58
CA TRP A 513 -15.13 14.13 4.40
C TRP A 513 -15.97 13.26 3.47
N ASN A 514 -16.19 13.71 2.23
CA ASN A 514 -16.97 12.97 1.24
C ASN A 514 -16.46 11.53 1.05
N TYR A 515 -15.15 11.36 0.81
CA TYR A 515 -14.59 10.02 0.66
C TYR A 515 -14.51 9.26 1.98
N GLY A 516 -14.43 9.93 3.13
CA GLY A 516 -14.53 9.25 4.42
C GLY A 516 -15.87 8.55 4.57
N ARG A 517 -16.95 9.26 4.22
CA ARG A 517 -18.30 8.68 4.19
C ARG A 517 -18.42 7.53 3.20
N LYS A 518 -17.99 7.73 1.94
CA LYS A 518 -18.02 6.70 0.89
C LYS A 518 -17.23 5.43 1.29
N ILE A 519 -16.07 5.59 1.91
CA ILE A 519 -15.22 4.48 2.35
C ILE A 519 -15.88 3.72 3.52
N ILE A 520 -16.47 4.42 4.50
CA ILE A 520 -17.21 3.79 5.60
C ILE A 520 -18.45 3.05 5.08
N ALA A 521 -19.19 3.66 4.15
CA ALA A 521 -20.32 3.02 3.48
C ALA A 521 -19.91 1.73 2.75
N ALA A 522 -18.80 1.76 2.01
CA ALA A 522 -18.24 0.58 1.36
C ALA A 522 -17.90 -0.52 2.39
N ALA A 523 -17.31 -0.15 3.53
CA ALA A 523 -17.01 -1.08 4.61
C ALA A 523 -18.27 -1.74 5.21
N LYS A 524 -19.36 -0.97 5.38
CA LYS A 524 -20.66 -1.51 5.82
C LYS A 524 -21.31 -2.42 4.78
N ILE A 525 -21.12 -2.17 3.49
CA ILE A 525 -21.58 -3.11 2.46
C ILE A 525 -20.79 -4.42 2.56
N VAL A 526 -19.46 -4.33 2.75
CA VAL A 526 -18.60 -5.52 2.87
C VAL A 526 -18.94 -6.38 4.09
N SER A 527 -19.40 -5.80 5.19
CA SER A 527 -19.80 -6.60 6.38
C SER A 527 -20.95 -7.56 6.09
N GLN A 528 -21.80 -7.26 5.10
CA GLN A 528 -22.96 -8.07 4.72
C GLN A 528 -22.59 -9.33 3.91
N PHE A 529 -21.33 -9.49 3.50
CA PHE A 529 -20.88 -10.60 2.65
C PHE A 529 -19.70 -11.30 3.29
N GLU A 530 -19.85 -12.54 3.74
CA GLU A 530 -18.79 -13.31 4.42
C GLU A 530 -17.44 -13.30 3.67
N ARG A 531 -17.47 -13.63 2.38
CA ARG A 531 -16.31 -13.80 1.48
C ARG A 531 -15.89 -12.54 0.71
N LEU A 532 -16.35 -11.38 1.15
CA LEU A 532 -15.93 -10.08 0.63
C LEU A 532 -14.99 -9.42 1.66
N HIS A 533 -13.85 -8.93 1.19
CA HIS A 533 -12.82 -8.31 2.04
C HIS A 533 -12.32 -7.00 1.45
N ILE A 534 -11.61 -6.20 2.24
CA ILE A 534 -11.19 -4.84 1.86
C ILE A 534 -9.67 -4.79 1.67
N ILE A 535 -9.22 -4.10 0.62
CA ILE A 535 -7.86 -3.55 0.52
C ILE A 535 -7.99 -2.03 0.41
N TYR A 536 -7.37 -1.31 1.34
CA TYR A 536 -7.36 0.15 1.41
C TYR A 536 -6.13 0.69 0.69
N LEU A 537 -6.33 1.46 -0.38
CA LEU A 537 -5.26 2.13 -1.13
C LEU A 537 -5.13 3.60 -0.72
N THR A 538 -3.95 3.97 -0.21
CA THR A 538 -3.67 5.32 0.30
C THR A 538 -2.25 5.75 -0.04
N ASN A 539 -1.94 7.02 0.22
CA ASN A 539 -0.61 7.59 0.00
C ASN A 539 0.02 8.05 1.32
N PHE A 540 1.34 8.06 1.39
CA PHE A 540 2.08 8.66 2.49
C PHE A 540 1.73 10.15 2.61
N LYS A 541 1.74 10.68 3.84
CA LYS A 541 1.25 12.03 4.20
C LYS A 541 -0.23 12.30 3.84
N CYS A 542 -1.06 11.28 3.62
CA CYS A 542 -2.50 11.50 3.43
C CYS A 542 -3.20 11.80 4.76
N GLY A 543 -3.33 13.10 5.08
CA GLY A 543 -3.98 13.58 6.30
C GLY A 543 -5.39 13.05 6.52
N PRO A 544 -6.35 13.23 5.58
CA PRO A 544 -7.71 12.75 5.80
C PRO A 544 -7.80 11.24 6.10
N ASP A 545 -7.01 10.41 5.42
CA ASP A 545 -7.07 8.96 5.58
C ASP A 545 -6.57 8.51 6.96
N SER A 546 -5.67 9.26 7.62
CA SER A 546 -5.27 8.96 9.01
C SER A 546 -6.43 9.12 10.00
N TYR A 547 -7.44 9.93 9.68
CA TYR A 547 -8.66 10.09 10.48
C TYR A 547 -9.81 9.15 10.06
N ILE A 548 -9.67 8.40 8.97
CA ILE A 548 -10.76 7.56 8.45
C ILE A 548 -10.51 6.07 8.72
N LYS A 549 -9.25 5.61 8.62
CA LYS A 549 -8.89 4.18 8.66
C LYS A 549 -9.38 3.45 9.92
N HIS A 550 -9.38 4.10 11.08
CA HIS A 550 -9.79 3.44 12.33
C HIS A 550 -11.29 3.12 12.38
N TYR A 551 -12.12 3.74 11.54
CA TYR A 551 -13.54 3.42 11.43
C TYR A 551 -13.82 2.16 10.62
N ILE A 552 -12.87 1.68 9.81
CA ILE A 552 -13.13 0.59 8.84
C ILE A 552 -13.39 -0.74 9.53
N THR A 553 -12.62 -1.08 10.57
CA THR A 553 -12.87 -2.29 11.36
C THR A 553 -14.20 -2.20 12.09
N ARG A 554 -14.56 -1.03 12.64
CA ARG A 554 -15.87 -0.81 13.28
C ARG A 554 -17.03 -0.95 12.29
N ALA A 555 -16.87 -0.45 11.06
CA ALA A 555 -17.89 -0.50 10.03
C ALA A 555 -18.04 -1.88 9.36
N SER A 556 -16.92 -2.57 9.12
CA SER A 556 -16.91 -3.86 8.40
C SER A 556 -17.00 -5.07 9.33
N GLY A 557 -16.60 -4.94 10.60
CA GLY A 557 -16.38 -6.07 11.50
C GLY A 557 -15.21 -6.97 11.11
N LYS A 558 -14.38 -6.57 10.13
CA LYS A 558 -13.37 -7.43 9.52
C LYS A 558 -11.98 -6.78 9.48
N PRO A 559 -10.91 -7.59 9.58
CA PRO A 559 -9.57 -7.12 9.29
C PRO A 559 -9.40 -6.83 7.80
N PHE A 560 -8.69 -5.74 7.49
CA PHE A 560 -8.43 -5.24 6.14
C PHE A 560 -6.96 -4.91 5.94
N LEU A 561 -6.46 -5.07 4.71
CA LEU A 561 -5.10 -4.69 4.37
C LEU A 561 -5.05 -3.20 3.99
N THR A 562 -4.06 -2.48 4.50
CA THR A 562 -3.76 -1.12 4.04
C THR A 562 -2.49 -1.11 3.21
N LEU A 563 -2.53 -0.56 1.99
CA LEU A 563 -1.36 -0.31 1.15
C LEU A 563 -1.14 1.20 1.06
N GLN A 564 0.00 1.65 1.58
CA GLN A 564 0.40 3.07 1.57
C GLN A 564 1.56 3.28 0.61
N PHE A 565 1.31 4.01 -0.48
CA PHE A 565 2.31 4.34 -1.49
C PHE A 565 3.06 5.63 -1.15
N ASP A 566 4.36 5.66 -1.42
CA ASP A 566 5.25 6.79 -1.11
C ASP A 566 6.06 7.30 -2.31
N GLY A 567 5.88 6.69 -3.49
CA GLY A 567 6.53 7.09 -4.74
C GLY A 567 8.00 6.62 -4.89
N HIS A 568 8.55 5.94 -3.88
CA HIS A 568 9.93 5.46 -3.88
C HIS A 568 10.05 3.94 -3.98
N GLY A 569 8.95 3.21 -3.70
CA GLY A 569 8.92 1.76 -3.71
C GLY A 569 8.71 1.13 -5.09
N ASN A 570 9.32 -0.05 -5.28
CA ASN A 570 8.93 -1.00 -6.32
C ASN A 570 7.63 -1.75 -5.92
N ASP A 571 6.96 -2.37 -6.87
CA ASP A 571 5.71 -3.09 -6.65
C ASP A 571 5.90 -4.37 -5.82
N ALA A 572 7.09 -4.95 -5.82
CA ALA A 572 7.43 -6.22 -5.18
C ALA A 572 6.96 -6.29 -3.72
N GLY A 573 7.31 -5.30 -2.90
CA GLY A 573 6.90 -5.25 -1.50
C GLY A 573 5.39 -5.12 -1.31
N TYR A 574 4.70 -4.36 -2.15
CA TYR A 574 3.24 -4.24 -2.11
C TYR A 574 2.54 -5.53 -2.53
N ILE A 575 3.08 -6.21 -3.53
CA ILE A 575 2.57 -7.49 -4.03
C ILE A 575 2.71 -8.58 -2.97
N THR A 576 3.86 -8.71 -2.32
CA THR A 576 4.07 -9.70 -1.26
C THR A 576 3.11 -9.49 -0.08
N ARG A 577 2.78 -8.23 0.26
CA ARG A 577 1.75 -7.92 1.25
C ARG A 577 0.35 -8.35 0.80
N CYS A 578 0.03 -8.14 -0.48
CA CYS A 578 -1.20 -8.64 -1.07
C CYS A 578 -1.27 -10.16 -1.02
N GLU A 579 -0.19 -10.85 -1.37
CA GLU A 579 -0.08 -12.32 -1.32
C GLU A 579 -0.37 -12.84 0.09
N ALA A 580 0.29 -12.29 1.10
CA ALA A 580 0.11 -12.69 2.49
C ALA A 580 -1.32 -12.44 3.00
N TYR A 581 -1.92 -11.31 2.63
CA TYR A 581 -3.31 -11.02 2.97
C TYR A 581 -4.29 -11.97 2.27
N LEU A 582 -4.13 -12.16 0.95
CA LEU A 582 -4.99 -13.05 0.16
C LEU A 582 -4.86 -14.51 0.61
N ASP A 583 -3.65 -14.98 0.96
CA ASP A 583 -3.44 -16.30 1.54
C ASP A 583 -4.14 -16.44 2.90
N SER A 584 -4.04 -15.41 3.76
CA SER A 584 -4.73 -15.36 5.05
C SER A 584 -6.26 -15.38 4.92
N LYS A 585 -6.80 -14.94 3.78
CA LYS A 585 -8.24 -15.05 3.47
C LYS A 585 -8.62 -16.37 2.78
N GLY A 586 -7.66 -17.26 2.53
CA GLY A 586 -7.86 -18.49 1.76
C GLY A 586 -8.00 -18.27 0.25
N ALA A 587 -7.87 -17.04 -0.26
CA ALA A 587 -8.01 -16.73 -1.68
C ALA A 587 -6.92 -17.36 -2.54
N LEU A 588 -5.72 -17.56 -1.99
CA LEU A 588 -4.62 -18.24 -2.65
C LEU A 588 -4.50 -19.74 -2.31
N ARG A 589 -5.40 -20.25 -1.45
CA ARG A 589 -5.47 -21.64 -0.99
C ARG A 589 -6.61 -22.39 -1.66
N VAL A 590 -6.62 -22.37 -2.99
CA VAL A 590 -7.69 -22.96 -3.83
C VAL A 590 -7.95 -24.46 -3.56
N TRP A 591 -7.02 -25.14 -2.89
CA TRP A 591 -7.13 -26.55 -2.47
C TRP A 591 -7.83 -26.76 -1.12
N THR A 592 -8.03 -25.72 -0.31
CA THR A 592 -8.63 -25.83 1.03
C THR A 592 -10.15 -25.66 1.05
N SER A 593 -10.76 -25.28 -0.07
CA SER A 593 -12.21 -25.20 -0.21
C SER A 593 -12.83 -26.61 -0.23
N GLY A 594 -12.92 -27.24 0.95
CA GLY A 594 -13.49 -28.57 1.14
C GLY A 594 -13.12 -29.32 2.42
N SER A 595 -12.19 -28.85 3.27
CA SER A 595 -11.79 -29.61 4.48
C SER A 595 -11.49 -28.73 5.69
N ASP A 596 -12.49 -28.54 6.56
CA ASP A 596 -12.35 -27.97 7.90
C ASP A 596 -11.84 -29.02 8.91
N GLU A 597 -10.65 -29.59 8.68
CA GLU A 597 -9.96 -30.38 9.71
C GLU A 597 -8.68 -29.68 10.15
N ALA A 598 -8.83 -28.84 11.18
CA ALA A 598 -7.71 -28.23 11.89
C ALA A 598 -6.85 -29.32 12.57
N ILE A 599 -5.62 -29.48 12.08
CA ILE A 599 -4.63 -30.40 12.65
C ILE A 599 -4.23 -29.90 14.04
N ARG A 600 -4.62 -30.63 15.10
CA ARG A 600 -4.20 -30.37 16.49
C ARG A 600 -2.75 -30.85 16.72
N PRO A 601 -1.82 -29.98 17.13
CA PRO A 601 -0.43 -30.37 17.37
C PRO A 601 -0.19 -30.93 18.78
N LYS A 602 0.82 -31.79 18.94
CA LYS A 602 1.31 -32.28 20.24
C LYS A 602 2.20 -31.23 20.92
N LYS A 603 2.08 -31.07 22.25
CA LYS A 603 2.84 -30.12 23.08
C LYS A 603 4.35 -30.28 22.92
N ILE A 604 5.05 -29.17 22.65
CA ILE A 604 6.52 -29.06 22.68
C ILE A 604 6.88 -28.30 23.97
N LYS A 605 7.90 -28.77 24.71
CA LYS A 605 8.37 -28.13 25.95
C LYS A 605 9.49 -27.12 25.66
N SER A 606 9.51 -26.08 26.50
CA SER A 606 10.42 -24.92 26.65
C SER A 606 10.09 -23.67 25.82
N VAL A 607 9.62 -22.63 26.52
CA VAL A 607 9.51 -21.23 26.06
C VAL A 607 10.17 -20.38 27.15
N VAL A 608 10.98 -19.41 26.75
CA VAL A 608 11.55 -18.40 27.64
C VAL A 608 10.69 -17.15 27.49
N THR A 609 9.98 -16.80 28.56
CA THR A 609 9.27 -15.51 28.67
C THR A 609 10.20 -14.55 29.39
N VAL A 610 10.44 -13.37 28.80
CA VAL A 610 11.29 -12.31 29.38
C VAL A 610 10.48 -11.05 29.61
#